data_AF-A0A4Q7IJN4-F1
#
_entry.id   AF-A0A4Q7IJN4-F1
#
_cell.length_a   1.000
_cell.length_b   1.000
_cell.length_c   1.000
_cell.angle_alpha   90.00
_cell.angle_beta   90.00
_cell.angle_gamma   90.00
#
_symmetry.space_group_name_H-M   'P 1'
#
loop_
_entity.id
_entity.type
_entity.pdbx_description
1 polymer ?
#
loop_
_entity_poly.entity_id
_entity_poly.type
_entity_poly.pdbx_seq_one_letter_code
_entity_poly.pdbx_strand_id
1 'polypeptide(L)'
;MDTLFPYEAYQYIALNFGLVILAAWFYILLLILREFRRFAVSMTGKGQLSEEHESVIALCKESVQRASQFSEQNGRTISELAQVQLALEQQLTQIRSSTADHITKEEQDSINDLNKKLSRSHKLIRKLKGDLDKTSKQLSDVKTELDIRTSSFIELQTNNKKLHDEVTSLKLQREEWFNEPATPVSQDKAELNKIINDYKRQLHEQNQLIEQLSLQTSEEFDPAEIAELQKDLEQAKTKIKHLNKEKKFIEGRYLDAVKANKSV
;
A
#
# COMPACT_ATOMS: atom_id res chain seq x y z
N MET A 1 -65.08 49.22 6.26
CA MET A 1 -64.21 48.28 5.52
C MET A 1 -62.88 48.29 6.23
N ASP A 2 -62.87 47.60 7.37
CA ASP A 2 -61.68 47.35 8.18
C ASP A 2 -60.82 46.29 7.49
N THR A 3 -59.51 46.50 7.45
CA THR A 3 -58.49 45.48 7.72
C THR A 3 -57.11 46.18 7.74
N LEU A 4 -56.80 46.93 8.79
CA LEU A 4 -55.44 47.37 9.07
C LEU A 4 -54.86 46.40 10.10
N PHE A 5 -54.20 45.34 9.65
CA PHE A 5 -53.52 44.40 10.54
C PHE A 5 -52.51 45.16 11.41
N PRO A 6 -52.47 44.93 12.74
CA PRO A 6 -51.60 45.67 13.65
C PRO A 6 -50.13 45.44 13.26
N TYR A 7 -49.32 46.50 13.32
CA TYR A 7 -47.89 46.50 12.98
C TYR A 7 -47.11 45.37 13.68
N GLU A 8 -47.53 45.01 14.89
CA GLU A 8 -47.01 43.89 15.68
C GLU A 8 -47.16 42.54 14.93
N ALA A 9 -48.28 42.30 14.24
CA ALA A 9 -48.48 41.07 13.48
C ALA A 9 -47.49 40.94 12.32
N TYR A 10 -47.16 42.04 11.64
CA TYR A 10 -46.14 42.05 10.58
C TYR A 10 -44.74 41.78 11.13
N GLN A 11 -44.41 42.28 12.33
CA GLN A 11 -43.14 41.97 13.00
C GLN A 11 -43.03 40.48 13.36
N TYR A 12 -44.07 39.88 13.93
CA TYR A 12 -44.07 38.45 14.24
C TYR A 12 -43.98 37.58 12.99
N ILE A 13 -44.66 37.95 11.90
CA ILE A 13 -44.58 37.24 10.63
C ILE A 13 -43.18 37.38 10.01
N ALA A 14 -42.59 38.57 10.00
CA ALA A 14 -41.26 38.81 9.46
C ALA A 14 -40.16 38.05 10.24
N LEU A 15 -40.26 38.02 11.57
CA LEU A 15 -39.32 37.26 12.41
C LEU A 15 -39.42 35.76 12.14
N ASN A 16 -40.64 35.22 12.06
CA ASN A 16 -40.86 33.81 11.74
C ASN A 16 -40.38 33.45 10.33
N PHE A 17 -40.61 34.32 9.33
CA PHE A 17 -40.11 34.11 7.97
C PHE A 17 -38.58 34.16 7.90
N GLY A 18 -37.95 35.08 8.65
CA GLY A 18 -36.51 35.14 8.80
C GLY A 18 -35.93 33.88 9.46
N LEU A 19 -36.63 33.31 10.44
CA LEU A 19 -36.21 32.08 11.11
C LEU A 19 -36.33 30.85 10.19
N VAL A 20 -37.37 30.80 9.36
CA VAL A 20 -37.53 29.77 8.31
C VAL A 20 -36.46 29.91 7.23
N ILE A 21 -36.14 31.12 6.78
CA ILE A 21 -35.07 31.35 5.81
C ILE A 21 -33.72 30.90 6.38
N LEU A 22 -33.44 31.17 7.66
CA LEU A 22 -32.20 30.81 8.31
C LEU A 22 -32.10 29.29 8.52
N ALA A 23 -33.21 28.63 8.88
CA ALA A 23 -33.28 27.17 8.95
C ALA A 23 -33.07 26.51 7.57
N ALA A 24 -33.61 27.09 6.50
CA ALA A 24 -33.38 26.61 5.13
C ALA A 24 -31.91 26.75 4.72
N TRP A 25 -31.27 27.89 5.02
CA TRP A 25 -29.83 28.08 4.81
C TRP A 25 -28.98 27.09 5.61
N PHE A 26 -29.35 26.83 6.86
CA PHE A 26 -28.68 25.84 7.69
C PHE A 26 -28.81 24.41 7.14
N TYR A 27 -29.98 24.06 6.59
CA TYR A 27 -30.21 22.77 5.95
C TYR A 27 -29.37 22.60 4.67
N ILE A 28 -29.26 23.66 3.86
CA ILE A 28 -28.38 23.67 2.67
C ILE A 28 -26.91 23.45 3.11
N LEU A 29 -26.47 24.10 4.18
CA LEU A 29 -25.11 23.96 4.71
C LEU A 29 -24.85 22.54 5.25
N LEU A 30 -25.85 21.92 5.89
CA LEU A 30 -25.80 20.51 6.31
C LEU A 30 -25.74 19.54 5.13
N LEU A 31 -26.48 19.80 4.05
CA LEU A 31 -26.41 18.98 2.84
C LEU A 31 -25.02 19.01 2.22
N ILE A 32 -24.40 20.19 2.17
CA ILE A 32 -23.02 20.36 1.69
C ILE A 32 -22.05 19.55 2.56
N LEU A 33 -22.12 19.67 3.90
CA LEU A 33 -21.29 18.88 4.82
C LEU A 33 -21.53 17.37 4.71
N ARG A 34 -22.78 16.94 4.51
CA ARG A 34 -23.12 15.52 4.32
C ARG A 34 -22.50 14.96 3.06
N GLU A 35 -22.51 15.73 1.98
CA GLU A 35 -21.94 15.32 0.70
C GLU A 35 -20.42 15.36 0.72
N PHE A 36 -19.81 16.34 1.39
CA PHE A 36 -18.37 16.34 1.66
C PHE A 36 -17.95 15.14 2.52
N ARG A 37 -18.76 14.72 3.50
CA ARG A 37 -18.48 13.51 4.29
C ARG A 37 -18.61 12.24 3.43
N ARG A 38 -19.63 12.12 2.58
CA ARG A 38 -19.74 11.00 1.62
C ARG A 38 -18.56 10.98 0.65
N PHE A 39 -18.17 12.13 0.14
CA PHE A 39 -17.03 12.28 -0.76
C PHE A 39 -15.70 11.94 -0.07
N ALA A 40 -15.52 12.36 1.18
CA ALA A 40 -14.35 12.01 1.99
C ALA A 40 -14.30 10.51 2.27
N VAL A 41 -15.45 9.87 2.56
CA VAL A 41 -15.53 8.41 2.74
C VAL A 41 -15.28 7.66 1.43
N SER A 42 -15.72 8.15 0.27
CA SER A 42 -15.36 7.54 -1.02
C SER A 42 -13.88 7.71 -1.37
N MET A 43 -13.25 8.83 -1.00
CA MET A 43 -11.80 9.04 -1.18
C MET A 43 -10.93 8.28 -0.16
N THR A 44 -11.46 7.99 1.03
CA THR A 44 -10.77 7.24 2.10
C THR A 44 -11.20 5.77 2.19
N GLY A 45 -12.04 5.33 1.26
CA GLY A 45 -12.68 4.03 1.21
C GLY A 45 -11.73 2.88 0.92
N LYS A 46 -11.13 2.34 1.98
CA LYS A 46 -10.64 0.97 2.05
C LYS A 46 -11.74 0.00 1.57
N GLY A 47 -11.51 -0.69 0.45
CA GLY A 47 -12.13 -2.00 0.20
C GLY A 47 -12.94 -2.20 -1.08
N GLN A 48 -13.37 -1.15 -1.80
CA GLN A 48 -14.20 -1.32 -3.02
C GLN A 48 -13.53 -0.87 -4.33
N LEU A 49 -12.34 -0.26 -4.24
CA LEU A 49 -11.59 0.26 -5.39
C LEU A 49 -10.89 -0.81 -6.23
N SER A 50 -10.84 -2.08 -5.82
CA SER A 50 -10.04 -3.07 -6.55
C SER A 50 -10.73 -3.58 -7.82
N GLU A 51 -11.98 -4.06 -7.72
CA GLU A 51 -12.68 -4.68 -8.85
C GLU A 51 -13.14 -3.63 -9.88
N GLU A 52 -13.65 -2.49 -9.42
CA GLU A 52 -14.12 -1.43 -10.30
C GLU A 52 -12.94 -0.81 -11.08
N HIS A 53 -11.80 -0.62 -10.42
CA HIS A 53 -10.59 -0.06 -11.05
C HIS A 53 -9.92 -1.06 -12.01
N GLU A 54 -9.97 -2.36 -11.73
CA GLU A 54 -9.51 -3.40 -12.66
C GLU A 54 -10.39 -3.48 -13.91
N SER A 55 -11.71 -3.35 -13.75
CA SER A 55 -12.63 -3.26 -14.89
C SER A 55 -12.39 -2.03 -15.76
N VAL A 56 -12.09 -0.87 -15.15
CA VAL A 56 -11.77 0.36 -15.87
C VAL A 56 -10.43 0.26 -16.60
N ILE A 57 -9.42 -0.36 -15.99
CA ILE A 57 -8.13 -0.62 -16.64
C ILE A 57 -8.31 -1.57 -17.82
N ALA A 58 -9.12 -2.64 -17.68
CA ALA A 58 -9.41 -3.58 -18.75
C ALA A 58 -10.11 -2.89 -19.94
N LEU A 59 -11.11 -2.04 -19.67
CA LEU A 59 -11.78 -1.23 -20.69
C LEU A 59 -10.81 -0.27 -21.39
N CYS A 60 -9.90 0.35 -20.64
CA CYS A 60 -8.89 1.24 -21.20
C CYS A 60 -7.95 0.48 -22.14
N LYS A 61 -7.44 -0.69 -21.72
CA LYS A 61 -6.60 -1.56 -22.57
C LYS A 61 -7.32 -2.00 -23.84
N GLU A 62 -8.58 -2.41 -23.71
CA GLU A 62 -9.39 -2.83 -24.84
C GLU A 62 -9.63 -1.68 -25.82
N SER A 63 -9.90 -0.47 -25.32
CA SER A 63 -10.10 0.72 -26.15
C SER A 63 -8.84 1.09 -26.95
N VAL A 64 -7.67 1.02 -26.32
CA VAL A 64 -6.36 1.26 -26.95
C VAL A 64 -6.08 0.20 -28.02
N GLN A 65 -6.40 -1.07 -27.73
CA GLN A 65 -6.24 -2.15 -28.69
C GLN A 65 -7.17 -2.01 -29.90
N ARG A 66 -8.44 -1.65 -29.68
CA ARG A 66 -9.40 -1.38 -30.76
C ARG A 66 -8.95 -0.19 -31.62
N ALA A 67 -8.49 0.89 -30.99
CA ALA A 67 -7.94 2.05 -31.71
C ALA A 67 -6.71 1.66 -32.56
N SER A 68 -5.87 0.75 -32.06
CA SER A 68 -4.65 0.30 -32.76
C SER A 68 -5.00 -0.53 -33.98
N GLN A 69 -5.92 -1.47 -33.85
CA GLN A 69 -6.42 -2.27 -34.97
C GLN A 69 -7.11 -1.39 -36.02
N PHE A 70 -7.92 -0.40 -35.59
CA PHE A 70 -8.55 0.55 -36.49
C PHE A 70 -7.51 1.40 -37.26
N SER A 71 -6.46 1.85 -36.58
CA SER A 71 -5.36 2.58 -37.22
C SER A 71 -4.65 1.71 -38.27
N GLU A 72 -4.40 0.44 -37.97
CA GLU A 72 -3.75 -0.48 -38.91
C GLU A 72 -4.61 -0.74 -40.15
N GLN A 73 -5.91 -0.99 -39.96
CA GLN A 73 -6.87 -1.20 -41.05
C GLN A 73 -6.95 0.02 -41.97
N ASN A 74 -7.11 1.22 -41.41
CA ASN A 74 -7.12 2.45 -42.20
C ASN A 74 -5.80 2.68 -42.92
N GLY A 75 -4.67 2.27 -42.34
CA GLY A 75 -3.36 2.38 -42.97
C GLY A 75 -3.26 1.53 -44.24
N ARG A 76 -3.79 0.31 -44.19
CA ARG A 76 -3.89 -0.57 -45.35
C ARG A 76 -4.80 0.02 -46.42
N THR A 77 -6.00 0.46 -46.05
CA THR A 77 -6.96 1.08 -46.99
C THR A 77 -6.40 2.35 -47.64
N ILE A 78 -5.75 3.24 -46.88
CA ILE A 78 -5.12 4.45 -47.44
C ILE A 78 -3.97 4.07 -48.39
N SER A 79 -3.20 3.02 -48.08
CA SER A 79 -2.14 2.53 -48.96
C SER A 79 -2.71 1.95 -50.27
N GLU A 80 -3.81 1.21 -50.19
CA GLU A 80 -4.53 0.70 -51.36
C GLU A 80 -5.10 1.83 -52.22
N LEU A 81 -5.74 2.84 -51.60
CA LEU A 81 -6.21 4.03 -52.31
C LEU A 81 -5.05 4.77 -52.99
N ALA A 82 -3.90 4.89 -52.32
CA ALA A 82 -2.71 5.51 -52.91
C ALA A 82 -2.23 4.76 -54.17
N GLN A 83 -2.25 3.42 -54.14
CA GLN A 83 -1.84 2.58 -55.28
C GLN A 83 -2.83 2.68 -56.44
N VAL A 84 -4.13 2.57 -56.18
CA VAL A 84 -5.18 2.72 -57.20
C VAL A 84 -5.09 4.09 -57.85
N GLN A 85 -4.85 5.13 -57.05
CA GLN A 85 -4.74 6.48 -57.55
C GLN A 85 -3.48 6.71 -58.42
N LEU A 86 -2.36 6.09 -58.06
CA LEU A 86 -1.15 6.09 -58.89
C LEU A 86 -1.39 5.36 -60.22
N ALA A 87 -2.11 4.23 -60.19
CA ALA A 87 -2.47 3.49 -61.40
C ALA A 87 -3.39 4.31 -62.32
N LEU A 88 -4.35 5.06 -61.76
CA LEU A 88 -5.20 5.98 -62.51
C LEU A 88 -4.42 7.16 -63.10
N GLU A 89 -3.45 7.72 -62.36
CA GLU A 89 -2.54 8.75 -62.88
C GLU A 89 -1.75 8.22 -64.09
N GLN A 90 -1.21 7.01 -63.98
CA GLN A 90 -0.47 6.35 -65.06
C GLN A 90 -1.37 6.08 -66.28
N GLN A 91 -2.57 5.54 -66.08
CA GLN A 91 -3.54 5.31 -67.16
C GLN A 91 -3.96 6.61 -67.85
N LEU A 92 -4.21 7.69 -67.11
CA LEU A 92 -4.52 9.00 -67.69
C LEU A 92 -3.34 9.56 -68.50
N THR A 93 -2.10 9.43 -68.00
CA THR A 93 -0.92 9.85 -68.77
C THR A 93 -0.73 9.02 -70.03
N GLN A 94 -1.00 7.72 -69.97
CA GLN A 94 -0.93 6.82 -71.12
C GLN A 94 -2.00 7.16 -72.17
N ILE A 95 -3.27 7.34 -71.75
CA ILE A 95 -4.36 7.78 -72.63
C ILE A 95 -4.02 9.12 -73.28
N ARG A 96 -3.53 10.10 -72.52
CA ARG A 96 -3.09 11.39 -73.06
C ARG A 96 -2.00 11.24 -74.12
N SER A 97 -1.04 10.33 -73.92
CA SER A 97 0.03 10.07 -74.89
C SER A 97 -0.48 9.35 -76.15
N SER A 98 -1.50 8.50 -76.03
CA SER A 98 -2.08 7.72 -77.13
C SER A 98 -3.14 8.48 -77.93
N THR A 99 -3.79 9.49 -77.34
CA THR A 99 -4.87 10.27 -77.98
C THR A 99 -4.42 11.71 -78.32
N ALA A 100 -3.12 12.00 -78.24
CA ALA A 100 -2.56 13.34 -78.46
C ALA A 100 -2.93 13.98 -79.82
N ASP A 101 -3.22 13.17 -80.83
CA ASP A 101 -3.56 13.64 -82.18
C ASP A 101 -5.06 13.97 -82.38
N HIS A 102 -5.96 13.61 -81.46
CA HIS A 102 -7.42 13.65 -81.69
C HIS A 102 -8.26 14.28 -80.57
N ILE A 103 -7.65 14.93 -79.57
CA ILE A 103 -8.37 15.53 -78.43
C ILE A 103 -8.92 16.91 -78.78
N THR A 104 -10.22 17.12 -78.55
CA THR A 104 -10.83 18.46 -78.64
C THR A 104 -10.43 19.34 -77.45
N LYS A 105 -10.50 20.66 -77.61
CA LYS A 105 -10.06 21.63 -76.58
C LYS A 105 -10.84 21.46 -75.25
N GLU A 106 -12.12 21.10 -75.34
CA GLU A 106 -13.00 20.88 -74.19
C GLU A 106 -12.65 19.59 -73.42
N GLU A 107 -12.28 18.52 -74.14
CA GLU A 107 -11.74 17.29 -73.54
C GLU A 107 -10.37 17.53 -72.88
N GLN A 108 -9.52 18.36 -73.49
CA GLN A 108 -8.21 18.71 -72.91
C GLN A 108 -8.36 19.47 -71.58
N ASP A 109 -9.35 20.37 -71.48
CA ASP A 109 -9.65 21.10 -70.24
C ASP A 109 -10.22 20.18 -69.16
N SER A 110 -11.10 19.23 -69.53
CA SER A 110 -11.62 18.20 -68.62
C SER A 110 -10.52 17.28 -68.07
N ILE A 111 -9.61 16.81 -68.93
CA ILE A 111 -8.44 16.00 -68.53
C ILE A 111 -7.53 16.80 -67.57
N ASN A 112 -7.31 18.08 -67.84
CA ASN A 112 -6.50 18.93 -66.98
C ASN A 112 -7.16 19.15 -65.60
N ASP A 113 -8.48 19.32 -65.53
CA ASP A 113 -9.22 19.43 -64.27
C ASP A 113 -9.20 18.11 -63.48
N LEU A 114 -9.38 16.98 -64.15
CA LEU A 114 -9.25 15.64 -63.55
C LEU A 114 -7.85 15.43 -62.97
N ASN A 115 -6.80 15.79 -63.69
CA ASN A 115 -5.42 15.65 -63.22
C ASN A 115 -5.13 16.57 -62.01
N LYS A 116 -5.68 17.79 -61.99
CA LYS A 116 -5.62 18.68 -60.81
C LYS A 116 -6.34 18.07 -59.60
N LYS A 117 -7.53 17.49 -59.79
CA LYS A 117 -8.29 16.80 -58.74
C LYS A 117 -7.55 15.56 -58.22
N LEU A 118 -6.94 14.79 -59.12
CA LEU A 118 -6.14 13.61 -58.81
C LEU A 118 -4.89 13.98 -58.00
N SER A 119 -4.13 14.99 -58.44
CA SER A 119 -2.98 15.49 -57.68
C SER A 119 -3.36 16.01 -56.29
N ARG A 120 -4.50 16.70 -56.16
CA ARG A 120 -5.03 17.16 -54.86
C ARG A 120 -5.39 15.97 -53.96
N SER A 121 -6.07 14.97 -54.49
CA SER A 121 -6.41 13.75 -53.74
C SER A 121 -5.14 12.99 -53.31
N HIS A 122 -4.11 12.90 -54.16
CA HIS A 122 -2.85 12.22 -53.83
C HIS A 122 -2.14 12.93 -52.66
N LYS A 123 -2.12 14.27 -52.68
CA LYS A 123 -1.60 15.08 -51.55
C LYS A 123 -2.39 14.85 -50.27
N LEU A 124 -3.71 14.71 -50.36
CA LEU A 124 -4.56 14.45 -49.20
C LEU A 124 -4.31 13.04 -48.63
N ILE A 125 -4.26 12.02 -49.48
CA ILE A 125 -3.92 10.64 -49.11
C ILE A 125 -2.56 10.59 -48.40
N ARG A 126 -1.56 11.31 -48.93
CA ARG A 126 -0.23 11.39 -48.31
C ARG A 126 -0.25 12.06 -46.93
N LYS A 127 -1.05 13.13 -46.77
CA LYS A 127 -1.24 13.78 -45.46
C LYS A 127 -1.93 12.84 -44.48
N LEU A 128 -3.04 12.22 -44.89
CA LEU A 128 -3.78 11.27 -44.06
C LEU A 128 -2.91 10.09 -43.63
N LYS A 129 -2.08 9.55 -44.53
CA LYS A 129 -1.08 8.53 -44.19
C LYS A 129 -0.08 9.03 -43.15
N GLY A 130 0.46 10.23 -43.33
CA GLY A 130 1.41 10.81 -42.38
C GLY A 130 0.80 11.10 -41.01
N ASP A 131 -0.44 11.58 -40.97
CA ASP A 131 -1.18 11.81 -39.72
C ASP A 131 -1.52 10.48 -39.04
N LEU A 132 -1.89 9.46 -39.83
CA LEU A 132 -2.14 8.11 -39.31
C LEU A 132 -0.86 7.47 -38.74
N ASP A 133 0.28 7.61 -39.41
CA ASP A 133 1.57 7.12 -38.90
C ASP A 133 1.94 7.80 -37.58
N LYS A 134 1.68 9.10 -37.43
CA LYS A 134 1.86 9.83 -36.17
C LYS A 134 0.94 9.31 -35.08
N THR A 135 -0.36 9.17 -35.37
CA THR A 135 -1.33 8.66 -34.39
C THR A 135 -1.05 7.22 -34.01
N SER A 136 -0.57 6.39 -34.94
CA SER A 136 -0.17 5.01 -34.67
C SER A 136 1.04 4.94 -33.74
N LYS A 137 2.04 5.82 -33.93
CA LYS A 137 3.19 5.92 -33.02
C LYS A 137 2.77 6.39 -31.63
N GLN A 138 2.00 7.49 -31.56
CA GLN A 138 1.48 8.00 -30.29
C GLN A 138 0.64 6.95 -29.55
N LEU A 139 -0.18 6.20 -30.27
CA LEU A 139 -0.98 5.13 -29.67
C LEU A 139 -0.11 3.97 -29.17
N SER A 140 0.97 3.64 -29.88
CA SER A 140 1.96 2.67 -29.41
C SER A 140 2.65 3.15 -28.12
N ASP A 141 3.03 4.42 -28.06
CA ASP A 141 3.66 5.02 -26.87
C ASP A 141 2.69 5.04 -25.68
N VAL A 142 1.43 5.42 -25.90
CA VAL A 142 0.38 5.38 -24.87
C VAL A 142 0.13 3.94 -24.40
N LYS A 143 0.16 2.96 -25.31
CA LYS A 143 0.00 1.54 -24.97
C LYS A 143 1.14 1.07 -24.05
N THR A 144 2.39 1.36 -24.40
CA THR A 144 3.55 0.94 -23.58
C THR A 144 3.53 1.61 -22.21
N GLU A 145 3.20 2.91 -22.16
CA GLU A 145 3.08 3.61 -20.88
C GLU A 145 1.92 3.07 -20.03
N LEU A 146 0.79 2.75 -20.64
CA LEU A 146 -0.34 2.12 -19.94
C LEU A 146 0.06 0.76 -19.36
N ASP A 147 0.81 -0.05 -20.10
CA ASP A 147 1.29 -1.35 -19.60
C ASP A 147 2.25 -1.20 -18.42
N ILE A 148 3.21 -0.26 -18.48
CA ILE A 148 4.14 0.05 -17.37
C ILE A 148 3.38 0.54 -16.13
N ARG A 149 2.43 1.46 -16.31
CA ARG A 149 1.61 1.99 -15.20
C ARG A 149 0.75 0.88 -14.60
N THR A 150 0.19 0.01 -15.44
CA THR A 150 -0.62 -1.12 -14.96
C THR A 150 0.23 -2.12 -14.18
N SER A 151 1.43 -2.49 -14.66
CA SER A 151 2.30 -3.41 -13.94
C SER A 151 2.76 -2.84 -12.60
N SER A 152 3.16 -1.56 -12.58
CA SER A 152 3.53 -0.86 -11.34
C SER A 152 2.37 -0.81 -10.34
N PHE A 153 1.14 -0.60 -10.82
CA PHE A 153 -0.05 -0.64 -9.97
C PHE A 153 -0.29 -2.04 -9.37
N ILE A 154 -0.16 -3.11 -10.16
CA ILE A 154 -0.30 -4.49 -9.69
C ILE A 154 0.78 -4.81 -8.64
N GLU A 155 2.03 -4.39 -8.86
CA GLU A 155 3.10 -4.53 -7.88
C GLU A 155 2.79 -3.77 -6.58
N LEU A 156 2.31 -2.53 -6.68
CA LEU A 156 1.94 -1.73 -5.51
C LEU A 156 0.78 -2.37 -4.74
N GLN A 157 -0.23 -2.87 -5.44
CA GLN A 157 -1.38 -3.53 -4.86
C GLN A 157 -0.99 -4.82 -4.14
N THR A 158 -0.14 -5.64 -4.75
CA THR A 158 0.36 -6.88 -4.13
C THR A 158 1.22 -6.58 -2.91
N ASN A 159 2.09 -5.56 -2.96
CA ASN A 159 2.86 -5.12 -1.80
C ASN A 159 1.98 -4.56 -0.69
N ASN A 160 0.92 -3.79 -1.03
CA ASN A 160 -0.02 -3.28 -0.06
C ASN A 160 -0.78 -4.42 0.64
N LYS A 161 -1.18 -5.45 -0.11
CA LYS A 161 -1.80 -6.67 0.44
C LYS A 161 -0.85 -7.39 1.39
N LYS A 162 0.42 -7.62 0.99
CA LYS A 162 1.45 -8.23 1.85
C LYS A 162 1.66 -7.44 3.15
N LEU A 163 1.77 -6.11 3.06
CA LEU A 163 1.89 -5.24 4.23
C LEU A 163 0.64 -5.31 5.12
N HIS A 164 -0.55 -5.40 4.52
CA HIS A 164 -1.78 -5.55 5.29
C HIS A 164 -1.83 -6.89 6.04
N ASP A 165 -1.42 -7.97 5.37
CA ASP A 165 -1.32 -9.30 5.97
C ASP A 165 -0.28 -9.31 7.11
N GLU A 166 0.87 -8.68 6.92
CA GLU A 166 1.93 -8.53 7.94
C GLU A 166 1.47 -7.69 9.13
N VAL A 167 0.79 -6.56 8.88
CA VAL A 167 0.20 -5.75 9.96
C VAL A 167 -0.86 -6.53 10.72
N THR A 168 -1.63 -7.39 10.05
CA THR A 168 -2.66 -8.21 10.67
C THR A 168 -2.05 -9.35 11.49
N SER A 169 -1.00 -10.01 10.98
CA SER A 169 -0.28 -11.04 11.74
C SER A 169 0.42 -10.45 12.97
N LEU A 170 1.05 -9.28 12.86
CA LEU A 170 1.65 -8.58 14.00
C LEU A 170 0.62 -8.14 15.03
N LYS A 171 -0.59 -7.75 14.60
CA LYS A 171 -1.70 -7.45 15.52
C LYS A 171 -2.17 -8.69 16.26
N LEU A 172 -2.36 -9.81 15.55
CA LEU A 172 -2.73 -11.09 16.14
C LEU A 172 -1.66 -11.56 17.13
N GLN A 173 -0.38 -11.51 16.73
CA GLN A 173 0.73 -11.84 17.61
C GLN A 173 0.74 -10.92 18.84
N ARG A 174 0.56 -9.61 18.69
CA ARG A 174 0.47 -8.70 19.83
C ARG A 174 -0.72 -9.01 20.74
N GLU A 175 -1.89 -9.30 20.18
CA GLU A 175 -3.05 -9.75 20.96
C GLU A 175 -2.78 -11.07 21.67
N GLU A 176 -2.04 -11.99 21.05
CA GLU A 176 -1.60 -13.23 21.66
C GLU A 176 -0.63 -12.97 22.83
N TRP A 177 0.33 -12.04 22.71
CA TRP A 177 1.19 -11.64 23.83
C TRP A 177 0.45 -10.93 24.98
N PHE A 178 -0.65 -10.24 24.67
CA PHE A 178 -1.49 -9.57 25.67
C PHE A 178 -2.53 -10.52 26.31
N ASN A 179 -3.00 -11.52 25.57
CA ASN A 179 -4.00 -12.50 26.01
C ASN A 179 -3.37 -13.81 26.48
N GLU A 180 -2.08 -14.04 26.23
CA GLU A 180 -1.30 -15.07 26.89
C GLU A 180 -1.42 -14.76 28.38
N PRO A 181 -2.13 -15.60 29.15
CA PRO A 181 -2.28 -15.37 30.57
C PRO A 181 -0.86 -15.28 31.08
N ALA A 182 -0.48 -14.14 31.66
CA ALA A 182 0.83 -13.95 32.28
C ALA A 182 1.18 -15.26 32.96
N THR A 183 2.05 -16.06 32.31
CA THR A 183 2.47 -17.34 32.83
C THR A 183 2.90 -17.02 34.23
N PRO A 184 2.34 -17.68 35.25
CA PRO A 184 2.23 -17.08 36.56
C PRO A 184 3.63 -16.81 37.09
N VAL A 185 4.09 -15.59 36.88
CA VAL A 185 5.22 -14.99 37.58
C VAL A 185 4.91 -15.08 39.08
N SER A 186 3.63 -15.25 39.45
CA SER A 186 3.16 -15.66 40.77
C SER A 186 3.54 -17.08 41.22
N GLN A 187 3.55 -18.12 40.36
CA GLN A 187 4.06 -19.45 40.71
C GLN A 187 5.58 -19.42 40.85
N ASP A 188 6.29 -18.84 39.88
CA ASP A 188 7.76 -18.70 39.96
C ASP A 188 8.18 -17.85 41.16
N LYS A 189 7.44 -16.78 41.49
CA LYS A 189 7.66 -15.98 42.71
C LYS A 189 7.32 -16.76 43.98
N ALA A 190 6.27 -17.59 43.97
CA ALA A 190 5.90 -18.38 45.14
C ALA A 190 6.93 -19.49 45.43
N GLU A 191 7.42 -20.16 44.37
CA GLU A 191 8.49 -21.16 44.48
C GLU A 191 9.82 -20.50 44.87
N LEU A 192 10.16 -19.36 44.28
CA LEU A 192 11.34 -18.59 44.68
C LEU A 192 11.27 -18.11 46.14
N ASN A 193 10.09 -17.67 46.60
CA ASN A 193 9.90 -17.27 47.99
C ASN A 193 10.01 -18.45 48.97
N LYS A 194 9.55 -19.65 48.57
CA LYS A 194 9.76 -20.88 49.36
C LYS A 194 11.25 -21.18 49.48
N ILE A 195 11.97 -21.19 48.36
CA ILE A 195 13.42 -21.42 48.33
C ILE A 195 14.15 -20.38 49.20
N ILE A 196 13.80 -19.09 49.11
CA ILE A 196 14.40 -18.03 49.94
C ILE A 196 14.13 -18.26 51.44
N ASN A 197 12.92 -18.67 51.81
CA ASN A 197 12.59 -18.92 53.21
C ASN A 197 13.30 -20.17 53.75
N ASP A 198 13.43 -21.23 52.94
CA ASP A 198 14.20 -22.41 53.30
C ASP A 198 15.69 -22.08 53.49
N TYR A 199 16.27 -21.26 52.61
CA TYR A 199 17.64 -20.75 52.79
C TYR A 199 17.79 -19.91 54.05
N LYS A 200 16.83 -19.03 54.37
CA LYS A 200 16.85 -18.26 55.62
C LYS A 200 16.79 -19.16 56.84
N ARG A 201 15.97 -20.21 56.82
CA ARG A 201 15.88 -21.18 57.91
C ARG A 201 17.19 -21.94 58.07
N GLN A 202 17.76 -22.45 56.98
CA GLN A 202 19.07 -23.12 57.00
C GLN A 202 20.20 -22.19 57.49
N LEU A 203 20.16 -20.90 57.16
CA LEU A 203 21.12 -19.92 57.65
C LEU A 203 20.96 -19.70 59.17
N HIS A 204 19.72 -19.65 59.65
CA HIS A 204 19.44 -19.49 61.09
C HIS A 204 19.85 -20.73 61.87
N GLU A 205 19.52 -21.93 61.38
CA GLU A 205 19.94 -23.21 61.95
C GLU A 205 21.48 -23.32 61.98
N GLN A 206 22.17 -22.96 60.89
CA GLN A 206 23.64 -22.91 60.87
C GLN A 206 24.19 -21.86 61.83
N ASN A 207 23.60 -20.68 61.91
CA ASN A 207 24.05 -19.65 62.85
C ASN A 207 23.85 -20.08 64.31
N GLN A 208 22.74 -20.77 64.63
CA GLN A 208 22.52 -21.35 65.95
C GLN A 208 23.51 -22.48 66.25
N LEU A 209 23.83 -23.31 65.26
CA LEU A 209 24.85 -24.35 65.40
C LEU A 209 26.23 -23.73 65.60
N ILE A 210 26.57 -22.68 64.86
CA ILE A 210 27.80 -21.90 65.03
C ILE A 210 27.83 -21.25 66.41
N GLU A 211 26.71 -20.73 66.91
CA GLU A 211 26.63 -20.14 68.24
C GLU A 211 26.81 -21.21 69.34
N GLN A 212 26.19 -22.38 69.19
CA GLN A 212 26.40 -23.53 70.09
C GLN A 212 27.82 -24.08 70.03
N LEU A 213 28.38 -24.22 68.83
CA LEU A 213 29.78 -24.61 68.61
C LEU A 213 30.74 -23.54 69.15
N SER A 214 30.38 -22.25 69.06
CA SER A 214 31.14 -21.13 69.63
C SER A 214 31.13 -21.16 71.16
N LEU A 215 30.01 -21.55 71.75
CA LEU A 215 29.85 -21.75 73.19
C LEU A 215 30.59 -23.02 73.64
N GLN A 216 30.63 -24.07 72.81
CA GLN A 216 31.42 -25.30 73.05
C GLN A 216 32.93 -25.10 72.80
N THR A 217 33.35 -24.14 71.97
CA THR A 217 34.77 -23.73 71.79
C THR A 217 35.31 -22.87 72.92
N SER A 218 34.56 -22.72 74.01
CA SER A 218 35.04 -22.13 75.27
C SER A 218 35.83 -23.12 76.14
N GLU A 219 35.83 -24.42 75.82
CA GLU A 219 36.64 -25.44 76.47
C GLU A 219 37.60 -26.10 75.46
N GLU A 220 38.82 -26.39 75.89
CA GLU A 220 40.03 -26.70 75.10
C GLU A 220 39.83 -27.61 73.88
N PHE A 221 40.29 -27.16 72.71
CA PHE A 221 40.33 -27.96 71.47
C PHE A 221 41.74 -28.54 71.19
N ASP A 222 41.78 -29.82 70.83
CA ASP A 222 42.97 -30.56 70.38
C ASP A 222 43.35 -30.10 68.94
N PRO A 223 44.64 -29.92 68.59
CA PRO A 223 45.06 -29.28 67.32
C PRO A 223 44.68 -30.07 66.05
N ALA A 224 44.19 -31.31 66.20
CA ALA A 224 43.67 -32.12 65.10
C ALA A 224 42.28 -31.66 64.61
N GLU A 225 41.39 -31.24 65.52
CA GLU A 225 40.04 -30.77 65.17
C GLU A 225 40.09 -29.38 64.50
N ILE A 226 41.08 -28.55 64.87
CA ILE A 226 41.32 -27.25 64.23
C ILE A 226 41.73 -27.45 62.76
N ALA A 227 42.52 -28.47 62.45
CA ALA A 227 42.93 -28.79 61.09
C ALA A 227 41.77 -29.31 60.22
N GLU A 228 40.84 -30.05 60.83
CA GLU A 228 39.63 -30.54 60.16
C GLU A 228 38.64 -29.41 59.87
N LEU A 229 38.38 -28.54 60.85
CA LEU A 229 37.58 -27.33 60.68
C LEU A 229 38.15 -26.39 59.61
N GLN A 230 39.47 -26.26 59.52
CA GLN A 230 40.12 -25.45 58.50
C GLN A 230 39.99 -26.04 57.09
N LYS A 231 39.99 -27.37 56.98
CA LYS A 231 39.73 -28.10 55.74
C LYS A 231 38.28 -27.93 55.28
N ASP A 232 37.33 -28.00 56.20
CA ASP A 232 35.90 -27.79 55.90
C ASP A 232 35.62 -26.35 55.47
N LEU A 233 36.30 -25.37 56.06
CA LEU A 233 36.21 -23.97 55.66
C LEU A 233 36.73 -23.77 54.22
N GLU A 234 37.87 -24.34 53.86
CA GLU A 234 38.38 -24.26 52.48
C GLU A 234 37.49 -25.02 51.47
N GLN A 235 36.87 -26.14 51.87
CA GLN A 235 35.86 -26.82 51.05
C GLN A 235 34.59 -25.98 50.85
N ALA A 236 34.11 -25.30 51.89
CA ALA A 236 32.96 -24.39 51.78
C ALA A 236 33.30 -23.20 50.87
N LYS A 237 34.50 -22.64 51.01
CA LYS A 237 34.99 -21.52 50.19
C LYS A 237 35.15 -21.88 48.71
N THR A 238 35.61 -23.09 48.41
CA THR A 238 35.67 -23.58 47.02
C THR A 238 34.28 -23.85 46.44
N LYS A 239 33.34 -24.40 47.22
CA LYS A 239 31.92 -24.53 46.81
C LYS A 239 31.28 -23.18 46.51
N ILE A 240 31.50 -22.16 47.35
CA ILE A 240 31.00 -20.80 47.11
C ILE A 240 31.59 -20.21 45.82
N LYS A 241 32.88 -20.42 45.55
CA LYS A 241 33.50 -19.99 44.28
C LYS A 241 32.89 -20.69 43.07
N HIS A 242 32.57 -21.98 43.17
CA HIS A 242 31.89 -22.73 42.10
C HIS A 242 30.48 -22.21 41.83
N LEU A 243 29.67 -22.04 42.88
CA LEU A 243 28.31 -21.49 42.76
C LEU A 243 28.31 -20.08 42.14
N ASN A 244 29.29 -19.25 42.48
CA ASN A 244 29.41 -17.91 41.91
C ASN A 244 29.75 -17.95 40.40
N LYS A 245 30.53 -18.94 39.95
CA LYS A 245 30.79 -19.15 38.51
C LYS A 245 29.54 -19.65 37.79
N GLU A 246 28.81 -20.58 38.37
CA GLU A 246 27.54 -21.09 37.80
C GLU A 246 26.49 -19.99 37.69
N LYS A 247 26.36 -19.14 38.72
CA LYS A 247 25.51 -17.96 38.67
C LYS A 247 25.85 -17.06 37.49
N LYS A 248 27.13 -16.68 37.33
CA LYS A 248 27.58 -15.84 36.21
C LYS A 248 27.35 -16.50 34.85
N PHE A 249 27.50 -17.82 34.77
CA PHE A 249 27.22 -18.57 33.54
C PHE A 249 25.73 -18.52 33.18
N ILE A 250 24.84 -18.73 34.15
CA ILE A 250 23.38 -18.64 33.96
C ILE A 250 22.97 -17.22 33.57
N GLU A 251 23.51 -16.20 34.24
CA GLU A 251 23.27 -14.79 33.90
C GLU A 251 23.72 -14.47 32.46
N GLY A 252 24.88 -14.96 32.03
CA GLY A 252 25.36 -14.80 30.66
C GLY A 252 24.46 -15.48 29.63
N ARG A 253 24.10 -16.75 29.87
CA ARG A 253 23.17 -17.52 29.03
C ARG A 253 21.80 -16.85 28.91
N TYR A 254 21.29 -16.29 30.00
CA TYR A 254 20.02 -15.55 30.00
C TYR A 254 20.13 -14.27 29.17
N LEU A 255 21.21 -13.50 29.32
CA LEU A 255 21.44 -12.29 28.52
C LEU A 255 21.56 -12.59 27.02
N ASP A 256 22.21 -13.68 26.65
CA ASP A 256 22.33 -14.10 25.24
C ASP A 256 20.97 -14.53 24.66
N ALA A 257 20.15 -15.27 25.43
CA ALA A 257 18.79 -15.64 25.03
C ALA A 257 17.90 -14.40 24.84
N VAL A 258 18.00 -13.41 25.73
CA VAL A 258 17.26 -12.14 25.62
C VAL A 258 17.71 -11.33 24.40
N LYS A 259 19.00 -11.33 24.05
CA LYS A 259 19.50 -10.65 22.85
C LYS A 259 19.06 -11.33 21.55
N ALA A 260 19.09 -12.67 21.51
CA ALA A 260 18.64 -13.43 20.35
C ALA A 260 17.14 -13.21 20.06
N ASN A 261 16.32 -13.05 21.09
CA ASN A 261 14.89 -12.71 20.96
C ASN A 261 14.63 -11.25 20.53
N LYS A 262 15.65 -10.40 20.48
CA LYS A 262 15.54 -8.98 20.08
C LYS A 262 16.08 -8.70 18.66
N SER A 263 16.67 -9.71 18.02
CA SER A 263 17.23 -9.65 16.65
C SER A 263 16.37 -10.37 15.61
N VAL A 264 15.12 -10.69 15.95
CA VAL A 264 14.05 -11.11 15.03
C VAL A 264 13.03 -9.98 15.00
#